data_AF-A0A8J6MBJ7-F1
#
_entry.id   AF-A0A8J6MBJ7-F1
#
_cell.length_a   1.000
_cell.length_b   1.000
_cell.length_c   1.000
_cell.angle_alpha   90.00
_cell.angle_beta   90.00
_cell.angle_gamma   90.00
#
_symmetry.space_group_name_H-M   'P 1'
#
loop_
_entity.id
_entity.type
_entity.pdbx_description
1 polymer ?
#
loop_
_entity_poly.entity_id
_entity_poly.type
_entity_poly.pdbx_seq_one_letter_code
_entity_poly.pdbx_strand_id
1 'polypeptide(L)'
;MAAIRCPHCGSPVKIRGSRRECGYCGDFGSISSLHPSEKAKLMQAATPSVQVTVTVTDTSEEEPPRRFSRAEPEDMVRRWDFDENEWACRDLLIAAFPQAASRWSEEELAEMHTMDLLVETGRRDPQTALEMAKLLLNTAEEHLQNEEAANQLLGWDLYDLLASDDMLPLPVEELKWDDRLARQLFQSAYVDRPQEAILNACGRLGEKELQRKLLELLDCNPFPHDTIGY
;
A
#
# COMPACT_ATOMS: atom_id res chain seq x y z
N MET A 1 -18.42 -11.99 16.36
CA MET A 1 -16.95 -11.88 16.46
C MET A 1 -16.44 -11.36 15.14
N ALA A 2 -15.70 -10.26 15.13
CA ALA A 2 -15.10 -9.75 13.90
C ALA A 2 -14.11 -10.80 13.36
N ALA A 3 -14.25 -11.18 12.10
CA ALA A 3 -13.33 -12.11 11.46
C ALA A 3 -12.04 -11.38 11.13
N ILE A 4 -10.89 -11.98 11.47
CA ILE A 4 -9.59 -11.45 11.10
C ILE A 4 -9.43 -11.55 9.59
N ARG A 5 -9.00 -10.47 8.95
CA ARG A 5 -8.84 -10.42 7.50
C ARG A 5 -7.42 -10.81 7.08
N CYS A 6 -7.34 -11.47 5.94
CA CYS A 6 -6.08 -11.79 5.28
C CYS A 6 -5.46 -10.48 4.83
N PRO A 7 -4.20 -10.18 5.21
CA PRO A 7 -3.56 -8.98 4.73
C PRO A 7 -3.42 -9.08 3.20
N HIS A 8 -3.11 -10.26 2.65
CA HIS A 8 -2.91 -10.45 1.20
C HIS A 8 -4.14 -10.19 0.32
N CYS A 9 -5.36 -10.52 0.78
CA CYS A 9 -6.54 -10.50 -0.09
C CYS A 9 -7.85 -10.08 0.60
N GLY A 10 -7.79 -9.59 1.83
CA GLY A 10 -8.95 -9.14 2.62
C GLY A 10 -9.92 -10.24 3.06
N SER A 11 -9.78 -11.47 2.56
CA SER A 11 -10.63 -12.61 2.89
C SER A 11 -10.43 -13.08 4.33
N PRO A 12 -11.46 -13.62 5.01
CA PRO A 12 -11.32 -14.12 6.37
C PRO A 12 -10.22 -15.19 6.52
N VAL A 13 -9.36 -15.04 7.52
CA VAL A 13 -8.34 -16.04 7.87
C VAL A 13 -8.80 -16.92 9.03
N LYS A 14 -8.30 -18.16 9.05
CA LYS A 14 -8.36 -19.03 10.21
C LYS A 14 -7.14 -18.80 11.08
N ILE A 15 -7.36 -18.65 12.38
CA ILE A 15 -6.29 -18.49 13.38
C ILE A 15 -6.09 -19.83 14.09
N ARG A 16 -4.84 -20.31 14.11
CA ARG A 16 -4.41 -21.53 14.81
C ARG A 16 -3.20 -21.20 15.68
N GLY A 17 -3.44 -21.00 16.98
CA GLY A 17 -2.42 -20.52 17.90
C GLY A 17 -1.91 -19.14 17.48
N SER A 18 -0.60 -19.02 17.24
CA SER A 18 0.04 -17.79 16.76
C SER A 18 0.14 -17.67 15.23
N ARG A 19 -0.50 -18.56 14.46
CA ARG A 19 -0.49 -18.54 13.00
C ARG A 19 -1.86 -18.21 12.39
N ARG A 20 -1.82 -17.51 11.26
CA ARG A 20 -2.96 -17.22 10.38
C ARG A 20 -2.83 -18.02 9.09
N GLU A 21 -3.97 -18.45 8.57
CA GLU A 21 -4.09 -19.20 7.32
C GLU A 21 -5.29 -18.68 6.53
N CYS A 22 -5.04 -18.18 5.33
CA CYS A 22 -6.09 -17.76 4.39
C CYS A 22 -6.48 -18.95 3.52
N GLY A 23 -7.72 -19.41 3.67
CA GLY A 23 -8.26 -20.48 2.83
C GLY A 23 -8.59 -20.06 1.40
N TYR A 24 -8.48 -18.77 1.06
CA TYR A 24 -8.82 -18.24 -0.26
C TYR A 24 -7.58 -18.11 -1.16
N CYS A 25 -6.60 -17.29 -0.77
CA CYS A 25 -5.36 -17.11 -1.55
C CYS A 25 -4.23 -18.06 -1.14
N GLY A 26 -4.39 -18.83 -0.05
CA GLY A 26 -3.36 -19.72 0.46
C GLY A 26 -2.26 -19.04 1.28
N ASP A 27 -2.35 -17.72 1.50
CA ASP A 27 -1.39 -16.99 2.35
C ASP A 27 -1.41 -17.49 3.80
N PHE A 28 -0.23 -17.64 4.38
CA PHE A 28 -0.04 -18.09 5.76
C PHE A 28 1.10 -17.31 6.43
N GLY A 29 0.95 -17.04 7.72
CA GLY A 29 1.95 -16.25 8.43
C GLY A 29 1.74 -16.20 9.93
N SER A 30 2.61 -15.46 10.61
CA SER A 30 2.42 -15.15 12.02
C SER A 30 1.29 -14.14 12.22
N ILE A 31 0.58 -14.18 13.34
CA ILE A 31 -0.35 -13.10 13.72
C ILE A 31 0.36 -11.75 13.92
N SER A 32 1.67 -11.76 14.17
CA SER A 32 2.49 -10.54 14.24
C SER A 32 2.64 -9.82 12.90
N SER A 33 2.36 -10.48 11.77
CA SER A 33 2.37 -9.82 10.46
C SER A 33 1.01 -9.24 10.05
N LEU A 34 0.00 -9.31 10.93
CA LEU A 34 -1.27 -8.64 10.70
C LEU A 34 -1.15 -7.12 10.90
N HIS A 35 -2.00 -6.39 10.19
CA HIS A 35 -2.20 -4.96 10.41
C HIS A 35 -2.57 -4.69 11.88
N PRO A 36 -2.13 -3.56 12.48
CA PRO A 36 -2.44 -3.21 13.87
C PRO A 36 -3.93 -3.29 14.23
N SER A 37 -4.82 -2.90 13.31
CA SER A 37 -6.29 -2.99 13.52
C SER A 37 -6.78 -4.44 13.61
N GLU A 38 -6.19 -5.36 12.85
CA GLU A 38 -6.49 -6.79 12.91
C GLU A 38 -5.89 -7.44 14.17
N LYS A 39 -4.71 -6.97 14.61
CA LYS A 39 -4.15 -7.34 15.93
C LYS A 39 -5.04 -6.86 17.08
N ALA A 40 -5.60 -5.64 16.98
CA ALA A 40 -6.51 -5.11 17.99
C ALA A 40 -7.80 -5.93 18.07
N LYS A 41 -8.35 -6.40 16.95
CA LYS A 41 -9.51 -7.32 16.92
C LYS A 41 -9.20 -8.65 17.61
N LEU A 42 -7.99 -9.20 17.41
CA LEU A 42 -7.52 -10.40 18.12
C LEU A 42 -7.43 -10.16 19.63
N MET A 43 -6.90 -9.00 20.05
CA MET A 43 -6.78 -8.65 21.47
C MET A 43 -8.15 -8.46 22.13
N GLN A 44 -9.09 -7.79 21.45
CA GLN A 44 -10.47 -7.61 21.93
C GLN A 44 -11.22 -8.94 22.09
N ALA A 45 -10.97 -9.91 21.21
CA ALA A 45 -11.53 -11.26 21.32
C ALA A 45 -10.93 -12.10 22.47
N ALA A 46 -9.74 -11.73 22.96
CA ALA A 46 -9.03 -12.42 24.04
C ALA A 46 -9.32 -11.84 25.45
N THR A 47 -9.89 -10.63 25.54
CA THR A 47 -10.28 -10.03 26.82
C THR A 47 -11.62 -10.55 27.33
N PRO A 48 -11.72 -11.06 28.57
CA PRO A 48 -13.00 -11.40 29.17
C PRO A 48 -13.81 -10.12 29.41
N SER A 49 -15.06 -10.11 28.94
CA SER A 49 -15.93 -8.94 29.02
C SER A 49 -16.52 -8.77 30.42
N VAL A 50 -16.33 -7.58 31.00
CA VAL A 50 -17.17 -7.07 32.09
C VAL A 50 -18.32 -6.32 31.44
N GLN A 51 -19.55 -6.81 31.63
CA GLN A 51 -20.74 -6.13 31.10
C GLN A 51 -21.08 -4.93 31.99
N VAL A 52 -20.77 -3.73 31.50
CA VAL A 52 -21.33 -2.48 32.03
C VAL A 52 -22.45 -2.05 31.11
N THR A 53 -23.69 -2.11 31.59
CA THR A 53 -24.86 -1.63 30.85
C THR A 53 -24.90 -0.12 30.91
N VAL A 54 -24.46 0.54 29.83
CA VAL A 54 -24.69 1.96 29.61
C VAL A 54 -25.86 2.10 28.65
N THR A 55 -26.94 2.71 29.11
CA THR A 55 -28.08 3.06 28.27
C THR A 55 -27.68 4.27 27.44
N VAL A 56 -27.28 4.05 26.19
CA VAL A 56 -27.05 5.13 25.22
C VAL A 56 -28.39 5.47 24.59
N THR A 57 -28.92 6.65 24.89
CA THR A 57 -29.94 7.29 24.08
C THR A 57 -29.30 7.63 22.73
N ASP A 58 -29.80 6.98 21.68
CA ASP A 58 -29.37 7.19 20.31
C ASP A 58 -29.79 8.60 19.86
N THR A 59 -28.84 9.52 19.96
CA THR A 59 -28.80 10.75 19.18
C THR A 59 -27.56 10.69 18.29
N SER A 60 -27.46 9.63 17.48
CA SER A 60 -26.49 9.57 16.39
C SER A 60 -27.03 10.41 15.23
N GLU A 61 -26.77 11.72 15.28
CA GLU A 61 -26.53 12.44 14.04
C GLU A 61 -25.25 11.82 13.46
N GLU A 62 -25.36 11.06 12.36
CA GLU A 62 -24.19 10.71 11.55
C GLU A 62 -23.50 12.03 11.18
N GLU A 63 -22.35 12.31 11.80
CA GLU A 63 -21.52 13.42 11.34
C GLU A 63 -21.20 13.16 9.87
N PRO A 64 -21.48 14.12 8.98
CA PRO A 64 -21.17 13.95 7.56
C PRO A 64 -19.68 13.62 7.43
N PRO A 65 -19.28 12.72 6.51
CA PRO A 65 -17.89 12.32 6.35
C PRO A 65 -17.02 13.55 6.23
N ARG A 66 -16.07 13.69 7.16
CA ARG A 66 -15.20 14.85 7.26
C ARG A 66 -14.36 14.92 5.98
N ARG A 67 -14.66 15.87 5.10
CA ARG A 67 -13.89 16.09 3.89
C ARG A 67 -12.60 16.78 4.26
N PHE A 68 -11.51 16.03 4.25
CA PHE A 68 -10.19 16.60 4.39
C PHE A 68 -9.86 17.47 3.17
N SER A 69 -9.24 18.62 3.42
CA SER A 69 -8.52 19.34 2.37
C SER A 69 -7.30 18.52 1.96
N ARG A 70 -6.80 18.63 0.73
CA ARG A 70 -5.61 17.90 0.26
C ARG A 70 -4.42 17.98 1.23
N ALA A 71 -4.23 19.11 1.90
CA ALA A 71 -3.09 19.35 2.77
C ALA A 71 -3.07 18.47 4.03
N GLU A 72 -4.22 18.07 4.55
CA GLU A 72 -4.33 17.26 5.77
C GLU A 72 -3.83 15.82 5.57
N PRO A 73 -4.33 15.02 4.60
CA PRO A 73 -3.81 13.69 4.34
C PRO A 73 -2.39 13.75 3.78
N GLU A 74 -2.00 14.82 3.07
CA GLU A 74 -0.61 15.00 2.64
C GLU A 74 0.35 15.15 3.84
N ASP A 75 -0.05 15.90 4.87
CA ASP A 75 0.75 16.03 6.10
C ASP A 75 0.81 14.71 6.89
N MET A 76 -0.30 13.97 6.98
CA MET A 76 -0.35 12.65 7.61
C MET A 76 0.59 11.66 6.93
N VAL A 77 0.55 11.57 5.58
CA VAL A 77 1.46 10.71 4.80
C VAL A 77 2.91 11.17 4.95
N ARG A 78 3.16 12.49 4.97
CA ARG A 78 4.51 13.06 5.12
C ARG A 78 5.13 12.73 6.47
N ARG A 79 4.35 12.71 7.55
CA ARG A 79 4.80 12.33 8.89
C ARG A 79 4.70 10.83 9.15
N TRP A 80 4.10 10.09 8.21
CA TRP A 80 3.74 8.68 8.33
C TRP A 80 2.96 8.37 9.61
N ASP A 81 1.95 9.19 9.87
CA ASP A 81 1.10 9.14 11.05
C ASP A 81 -0.37 9.09 10.63
N PHE A 82 -1.01 7.94 10.91
CA PHE A 82 -2.34 7.60 10.43
C PHE A 82 -3.37 7.42 11.55
N ASP A 83 -3.05 7.86 12.77
CA ASP A 83 -3.95 7.72 13.92
C ASP A 83 -5.27 8.47 13.71
N GLU A 84 -5.23 9.61 13.02
CA GLU A 84 -6.42 10.41 12.70
C GLU A 84 -7.15 9.92 11.45
N ASN A 85 -6.42 9.36 10.48
CA ASN A 85 -6.99 8.86 9.22
C ASN A 85 -6.16 7.68 8.70
N GLU A 86 -6.66 6.46 8.94
CA GLU A 86 -6.05 5.22 8.43
C GLU A 86 -6.04 5.14 6.89
N TRP A 87 -6.86 5.94 6.21
CA TRP A 87 -6.99 6.00 4.76
C TRP A 87 -6.25 7.19 4.14
N ALA A 88 -5.35 7.86 4.87
CA ALA A 88 -4.70 9.09 4.41
C ALA A 88 -4.01 8.94 3.03
N CYS A 89 -3.38 7.79 2.73
CA CYS A 89 -2.82 7.55 1.40
C CYS A 89 -3.90 7.62 0.30
N ARG A 90 -5.02 6.91 0.45
CA ARG A 90 -6.14 6.94 -0.48
C ARG A 90 -6.74 8.34 -0.58
N ASP A 91 -7.00 8.97 0.55
CA ASP A 91 -7.67 10.27 0.59
C ASP A 91 -6.78 11.37 0.01
N LEU A 92 -5.45 11.27 0.17
CA LEU A 92 -4.48 12.10 -0.55
C LEU A 92 -4.62 11.93 -2.07
N LEU A 93 -4.70 10.69 -2.57
CA LEU A 93 -4.87 10.42 -4.00
C LEU A 93 -6.19 10.97 -4.53
N ILE A 94 -7.30 10.77 -3.81
CA ILE A 94 -8.61 11.31 -4.17
C ILE A 94 -8.56 12.84 -4.24
N ALA A 95 -7.96 13.48 -3.25
CA ALA A 95 -7.85 14.94 -3.18
C ALA A 95 -6.89 15.52 -4.23
N ALA A 96 -5.81 14.82 -4.58
CA ALA A 96 -4.83 15.27 -5.56
C ALA A 96 -5.25 15.00 -7.01
N PHE A 97 -6.07 13.96 -7.25
CA PHE A 97 -6.50 13.53 -8.58
C PHE A 97 -8.04 13.43 -8.67
N PRO A 98 -8.78 14.54 -8.45
CA PRO A 98 -10.23 14.49 -8.38
C PRO A 98 -10.89 14.04 -9.70
N GLN A 99 -10.26 14.27 -10.86
CA GLN A 99 -10.78 13.79 -12.15
C GLN A 99 -10.67 12.27 -12.32
N ALA A 100 -9.67 11.65 -11.71
CA ALA A 100 -9.55 10.20 -11.68
C ALA A 100 -10.56 9.62 -10.68
N ALA A 101 -10.66 10.21 -9.50
CA ALA A 101 -11.58 9.79 -8.44
C ALA A 101 -13.05 9.95 -8.82
N SER A 102 -13.41 10.96 -9.65
CA SER A 102 -14.80 11.20 -10.09
C SER A 102 -15.41 10.08 -10.95
N ARG A 103 -14.67 8.99 -11.20
CA ARG A 103 -15.15 7.80 -11.90
C ARG A 103 -15.96 6.87 -11.00
N TRP A 104 -15.84 7.03 -9.69
CA TRP A 104 -16.55 6.25 -8.67
C TRP A 104 -17.46 7.16 -7.85
N SER A 105 -18.53 6.58 -7.28
CA SER A 105 -19.36 7.28 -6.30
C SER A 105 -18.62 7.45 -4.96
N GLU A 106 -19.15 8.30 -4.08
CA GLU A 106 -18.57 8.47 -2.73
C GLU A 106 -18.61 7.16 -1.93
N GLU A 107 -19.66 6.35 -2.10
CA GLU A 107 -19.80 5.03 -1.47
C GLU A 107 -18.78 4.03 -2.01
N GLU A 108 -18.60 3.98 -3.34
CA GLU A 108 -17.58 3.11 -3.96
C GLU A 108 -16.17 3.49 -3.48
N LEU A 109 -15.84 4.78 -3.46
CA LEU A 109 -14.54 5.25 -2.96
C LEU A 109 -14.32 4.95 -1.48
N ALA A 110 -15.37 4.99 -0.66
CA ALA A 110 -15.29 4.67 0.76
C ALA A 110 -14.91 3.20 1.02
N GLU A 111 -15.33 2.29 0.13
CA GLU A 111 -15.00 0.85 0.20
C GLU A 111 -13.64 0.51 -0.39
N MET A 112 -13.09 1.35 -1.28
CA MET A 112 -11.78 1.12 -1.90
C MET A 112 -10.63 1.38 -0.93
N HIS A 113 -9.63 0.49 -0.95
CA HIS A 113 -8.32 0.74 -0.36
C HIS A 113 -7.41 1.51 -1.34
N THR A 114 -6.25 1.99 -0.85
CA THR A 114 -5.24 2.68 -1.68
C THR A 114 -4.84 1.83 -2.90
N MET A 115 -4.56 0.54 -2.68
CA MET A 115 -4.22 -0.41 -3.74
C MET A 115 -5.32 -0.55 -4.78
N ASP A 116 -6.59 -0.70 -4.35
CA ASP A 116 -7.73 -0.84 -5.26
C ASP A 116 -7.86 0.40 -6.15
N LEU A 117 -7.75 1.60 -5.56
CA LEU A 117 -7.83 2.86 -6.29
C LEU A 117 -6.73 2.97 -7.35
N LEU A 118 -5.49 2.59 -7.00
CA LEU A 118 -4.35 2.62 -7.91
C LEU A 118 -4.50 1.62 -9.05
N VAL A 119 -4.86 0.37 -8.74
CA VAL A 119 -5.01 -0.69 -9.74
C VAL A 119 -6.19 -0.40 -10.68
N GLU A 120 -7.33 0.00 -10.14
CA GLU A 120 -8.52 0.33 -10.95
C GLU A 120 -8.31 1.59 -11.79
N THR A 121 -7.56 2.57 -11.28
CA THR A 121 -7.10 3.72 -12.09
C THR A 121 -6.16 3.24 -13.18
N GLY A 122 -5.17 2.40 -12.86
CA GLY A 122 -4.17 1.90 -13.79
C GLY A 122 -4.76 1.14 -14.97
N ARG A 123 -5.80 0.32 -14.75
CA ARG A 123 -6.50 -0.39 -15.83
C ARG A 123 -7.16 0.54 -16.87
N ARG A 124 -7.50 1.76 -16.46
CA ARG A 124 -8.22 2.73 -17.32
C ARG A 124 -7.29 3.82 -17.84
N ASP A 125 -6.36 4.25 -17.00
CA ASP A 125 -5.43 5.35 -17.22
C ASP A 125 -4.11 5.05 -16.49
N PRO A 126 -3.23 4.23 -17.11
CA PRO A 126 -1.94 3.85 -16.56
C PRO A 126 -1.05 5.04 -16.18
N GLN A 127 -1.09 6.12 -16.97
CA GLN A 127 -0.25 7.30 -16.72
C GLN A 127 -0.67 8.00 -15.42
N THR A 128 -1.97 8.19 -15.21
CA THR A 128 -2.48 8.80 -13.98
C THR A 128 -2.16 7.94 -12.76
N ALA A 129 -2.25 6.61 -12.87
CA ALA A 129 -1.88 5.71 -11.77
C ALA A 129 -0.38 5.77 -11.43
N LEU A 130 0.49 5.91 -12.43
CA LEU A 130 1.92 6.12 -12.19
C LEU A 130 2.18 7.45 -11.46
N GLU A 131 1.50 8.53 -11.85
CA GLU A 131 1.60 9.83 -11.16
C GLU A 131 1.06 9.77 -9.72
N MET A 132 0.01 9.00 -9.46
CA MET A 132 -0.48 8.72 -8.11
C MET A 132 0.57 7.97 -7.28
N ALA A 133 1.19 6.92 -7.83
CA ALA A 133 2.26 6.19 -7.16
C ALA A 133 3.46 7.10 -6.83
N LYS A 134 3.89 7.92 -7.81
CA LYS A 134 4.95 8.91 -7.61
C LYS A 134 4.60 9.93 -6.52
N LEU A 135 3.34 10.39 -6.44
CA LEU A 135 2.91 11.29 -5.37
C LEU A 135 3.09 10.65 -3.99
N LEU A 136 2.66 9.39 -3.81
CA LEU A 136 2.83 8.71 -2.52
C LEU A 136 4.30 8.51 -2.16
N LEU A 137 5.11 8.02 -3.11
CA LEU A 137 6.55 7.83 -2.89
C LEU A 137 7.27 9.13 -2.54
N ASN A 138 6.93 10.23 -3.22
CA ASN A 138 7.50 11.55 -2.96
C ASN A 138 7.04 12.15 -1.64
N THR A 139 5.84 11.81 -1.17
CA THR A 139 5.30 12.33 0.09
C THR A 139 5.85 11.54 1.28
N ALA A 140 5.99 10.22 1.13
CA ALA A 140 6.52 9.32 2.16
C ALA A 140 8.05 9.26 2.21
N GLU A 141 8.75 9.88 1.26
CA GLU A 141 10.19 9.72 0.94
C GLU A 141 11.11 9.23 2.08
N GLU A 142 11.25 9.99 3.17
CA GLU A 142 12.16 9.65 4.28
C GLU A 142 11.77 8.32 4.97
N HIS A 143 10.48 8.02 5.03
CA HIS A 143 9.92 6.82 5.62
C HIS A 143 10.17 5.57 4.77
N LEU A 144 10.56 5.69 3.51
CA LEU A 144 10.97 4.53 2.70
C LEU A 144 12.23 3.84 3.24
N GLN A 145 12.94 4.47 4.18
CA GLN A 145 14.09 3.89 4.88
C GLN A 145 13.69 3.09 6.13
N ASN A 146 12.40 3.07 6.48
CA ASN A 146 11.84 2.25 7.55
C ASN A 146 11.17 1.02 6.94
N GLU A 147 11.50 -0.17 7.44
CA GLU A 147 11.01 -1.45 6.89
C GLU A 147 9.48 -1.55 6.88
N GLU A 148 8.81 -1.13 7.96
CA GLU A 148 7.35 -1.22 8.06
C GLU A 148 6.65 -0.27 7.08
N ALA A 149 7.12 0.97 7.01
CA ALA A 149 6.59 1.97 6.08
C ALA A 149 6.86 1.60 4.61
N ALA A 150 8.09 1.18 4.30
CA ALA A 150 8.47 0.75 2.98
C ALA A 150 7.69 -0.49 2.54
N ASN A 151 7.51 -1.48 3.42
CA ASN A 151 6.71 -2.66 3.13
C ASN A 151 5.23 -2.28 2.93
N GLN A 152 4.66 -1.42 3.78
CA GLN A 152 3.29 -0.94 3.58
C GLN A 152 3.12 -0.26 2.22
N LEU A 153 4.03 0.63 1.82
CA LEU A 153 3.86 1.34 0.56
C LEU A 153 4.17 0.47 -0.67
N LEU A 154 5.31 -0.22 -0.67
CA LEU A 154 5.79 -0.98 -1.84
C LEU A 154 5.28 -2.43 -1.88
N GLY A 155 5.20 -3.08 -0.72
CA GLY A 155 4.75 -4.46 -0.57
C GLY A 155 3.23 -4.62 -0.49
N TRP A 156 2.49 -3.53 -0.22
CA TRP A 156 1.03 -3.53 -0.16
C TRP A 156 0.41 -2.55 -1.16
N ASP A 157 0.51 -1.25 -0.90
CA ASP A 157 -0.29 -0.25 -1.63
C ASP A 157 0.07 -0.18 -3.13
N LEU A 158 1.36 -0.28 -3.47
CA LEU A 158 1.86 -0.20 -4.85
C LEU A 158 2.15 -1.56 -5.49
N TYR A 159 2.00 -2.67 -4.75
CA TYR A 159 2.49 -3.98 -5.15
C TYR A 159 1.91 -4.43 -6.51
N ASP A 160 0.58 -4.51 -6.61
CA ASP A 160 -0.10 -5.00 -7.82
C ASP A 160 0.08 -4.04 -9.00
N LEU A 161 0.18 -2.74 -8.73
CA LEU A 161 0.42 -1.73 -9.76
C LEU A 161 1.81 -1.89 -10.39
N LEU A 162 2.84 -2.05 -9.55
CA LEU A 162 4.24 -2.15 -9.97
C LEU A 162 4.65 -3.57 -10.42
N ALA A 163 3.83 -4.58 -10.14
CA ALA A 163 4.03 -5.95 -10.62
C ALA A 163 3.21 -6.30 -11.87
N SER A 164 2.30 -5.42 -12.32
CA SER A 164 1.44 -5.66 -13.47
C SER A 164 2.18 -5.50 -14.81
N ASP A 165 2.17 -6.54 -15.64
CA ASP A 165 2.80 -6.52 -16.97
C ASP A 165 2.26 -5.41 -17.89
N ASP A 166 0.98 -5.03 -17.73
CA ASP A 166 0.37 -3.94 -18.50
C ASP A 166 0.86 -2.56 -18.05
N MET A 167 1.21 -2.42 -16.76
CA MET A 167 1.72 -1.18 -16.19
C MET A 167 3.22 -1.01 -16.43
N LEU A 168 4.00 -2.09 -16.31
CA LEU A 168 5.47 -2.10 -16.28
C LEU A 168 6.20 -1.32 -17.38
N PRO A 169 5.71 -1.19 -18.64
CA PRO A 169 6.36 -0.35 -19.64
C PRO A 169 6.50 1.12 -19.23
N LEU A 170 5.52 1.67 -18.50
CA LEU A 170 5.55 3.08 -18.08
C LEU A 170 6.59 3.40 -17.00
N PRO A 171 6.64 2.72 -15.83
CA PRO A 171 7.67 2.97 -14.84
C PRO A 171 9.06 2.66 -15.42
N VAL A 172 9.22 1.66 -16.30
CA VAL A 172 10.51 1.40 -16.97
C VAL A 172 10.95 2.60 -17.82
N GLU A 173 10.05 3.20 -18.59
CA GLU A 173 10.39 4.41 -19.36
C GLU A 173 10.73 5.60 -18.45
N GLU A 174 9.96 5.79 -17.38
CA GLU A 174 10.15 6.89 -16.42
C GLU A 174 11.50 6.78 -15.70
N LEU A 175 11.89 5.57 -15.27
CA LEU A 175 13.12 5.29 -14.54
C LEU A 175 14.41 5.57 -15.32
N LYS A 176 14.33 5.74 -16.65
CA LYS A 176 15.47 6.18 -17.47
C LYS A 176 15.95 7.56 -17.07
N TRP A 177 15.03 8.45 -16.67
CA TRP A 177 15.31 9.87 -16.45
C TRP A 177 15.06 10.30 -15.00
N ASP A 178 14.21 9.59 -14.26
CA ASP A 178 13.89 9.90 -12.86
C ASP A 178 14.77 9.09 -11.89
N ASP A 179 15.97 9.64 -11.60
CA ASP A 179 16.90 9.06 -10.62
C ASP A 179 16.31 9.00 -9.21
N ARG A 180 15.40 9.91 -8.86
CA ARG A 180 14.79 9.94 -7.52
C ARG A 180 13.84 8.77 -7.36
N LEU A 181 12.96 8.54 -8.35
CA LEU A 181 12.08 7.39 -8.37
C LEU A 181 12.87 6.07 -8.32
N ALA A 182 13.97 5.99 -9.08
CA ALA A 182 14.83 4.81 -9.05
C ALA A 182 15.37 4.52 -7.63
N ARG A 183 15.82 5.54 -6.90
CA ARG A 183 16.30 5.38 -5.52
C ARG A 183 15.17 5.05 -4.55
N GLN A 184 14.00 5.66 -4.70
CA GLN A 184 12.83 5.36 -3.87
C GLN A 184 12.38 3.91 -4.00
N LEU A 185 12.45 3.33 -5.20
CA LEU A 185 12.06 1.94 -5.44
C LEU A 185 13.15 0.92 -5.10
N PHE A 186 14.42 1.23 -5.40
CA PHE A 186 15.52 0.26 -5.32
C PHE A 186 16.48 0.47 -4.14
N GLN A 187 16.36 1.58 -3.40
CA GLN A 187 17.15 1.86 -2.19
C GLN A 187 16.26 2.13 -0.96
N SER A 188 15.04 1.61 -0.97
CA SER A 188 14.18 1.57 0.21
C SER A 188 14.53 0.37 1.10
N ALA A 189 13.99 0.37 2.32
CA ALA A 189 14.08 -0.71 3.28
C ALA A 189 13.20 -1.93 2.94
N TYR A 190 12.56 -1.93 1.76
CA TYR A 190 11.77 -3.05 1.27
C TYR A 190 12.07 -3.32 -0.20
N VAL A 191 12.54 -4.53 -0.48
CA VAL A 191 12.92 -4.99 -1.82
C VAL A 191 12.39 -6.41 -2.00
N ASP A 192 11.51 -6.60 -2.99
CA ASP A 192 10.85 -7.88 -3.26
C ASP A 192 10.34 -7.90 -4.73
N ARG A 193 9.20 -8.56 -4.96
CA ARG A 193 8.54 -8.76 -6.25
C ARG A 193 8.34 -7.51 -7.10
N PRO A 194 7.97 -6.31 -6.59
CA PRO A 194 7.84 -5.13 -7.45
C PRO A 194 9.15 -4.78 -8.17
N GLN A 195 10.27 -4.83 -7.46
CA GLN A 195 11.60 -4.58 -8.02
C GLN A 195 12.03 -5.68 -8.99
N GLU A 196 11.74 -6.94 -8.66
CA GLU A 196 11.91 -8.08 -9.58
C GLU A 196 11.17 -7.88 -10.90
N ALA A 197 9.90 -7.48 -10.82
CA ALA A 197 9.05 -7.29 -11.98
C ALA A 197 9.60 -6.17 -12.88
N ILE A 198 10.05 -5.05 -12.29
CA ILE A 198 10.66 -3.93 -13.03
C ILE A 198 11.97 -4.36 -13.70
N LEU A 199 12.85 -5.08 -13.00
CA LEU A 199 14.10 -5.57 -13.58
C LEU A 199 13.86 -6.53 -14.75
N ASN A 200 12.93 -7.48 -14.57
CA ASN A 200 12.51 -8.40 -15.63
C ASN A 200 11.90 -7.66 -16.82
N ALA A 201 11.07 -6.64 -16.56
CA ALA A 201 10.49 -5.79 -17.61
C ALA A 201 11.57 -5.04 -18.40
N CYS A 202 12.59 -4.49 -17.73
CA CYS A 202 13.73 -3.88 -18.42
C CYS A 202 14.39 -4.88 -19.39
N GLY A 203 14.60 -6.13 -18.96
CA GLY A 203 15.13 -7.19 -19.80
C GLY A 203 14.25 -7.50 -21.03
N ARG A 204 12.93 -7.64 -20.83
CA ARG A 204 11.95 -7.90 -21.90
C ARG A 204 11.85 -6.75 -22.90
N LEU A 205 11.97 -5.50 -22.43
CA LEU A 205 11.91 -4.29 -23.25
C LEU A 205 13.25 -3.95 -23.91
N GLY A 206 14.33 -4.68 -23.59
CA GLY A 206 15.66 -4.46 -24.15
C GLY A 206 16.45 -3.33 -23.48
N GLU A 207 15.96 -2.80 -22.35
CA GLU A 207 16.52 -1.68 -21.60
C GLU A 207 17.68 -2.11 -20.69
N LYS A 208 18.73 -2.69 -21.29
CA LYS A 208 19.85 -3.30 -20.56
C LYS A 208 20.66 -2.30 -19.73
N GLU A 209 20.80 -1.06 -20.20
CA GLU A 209 21.55 -0.03 -19.47
C GLU A 209 20.80 0.41 -18.22
N LEU A 210 19.47 0.58 -18.32
CA LEU A 210 18.62 0.85 -17.18
C LEU A 210 18.63 -0.34 -16.21
N GLN A 211 18.45 -1.57 -16.71
CA GLN A 211 18.49 -2.77 -15.86
C GLN A 211 19.78 -2.82 -15.03
N ARG A 212 20.95 -2.59 -15.66
CA ARG A 212 22.24 -2.53 -14.96
C ARG A 212 22.28 -1.42 -13.91
N LYS A 213 21.81 -0.21 -14.24
CA LYS A 213 21.74 0.91 -13.29
C LYS A 213 20.88 0.58 -12.07
N LEU A 214 19.74 -0.08 -12.25
CA LEU A 214 18.84 -0.46 -11.15
C LEU A 214 19.47 -1.57 -10.27
N LEU A 215 20.20 -2.51 -10.86
CA LEU A 215 20.97 -3.52 -10.12
C LEU A 215 22.10 -2.88 -9.31
N GLU A 216 22.82 -1.91 -9.87
CA GLU A 216 23.84 -1.16 -9.13
C GLU A 216 23.26 -0.39 -7.93
N LEU A 217 22.02 0.12 -8.04
CA LEU A 217 21.31 0.74 -6.92
C LEU A 217 21.00 -0.27 -5.81
N LEU A 218 20.57 -1.49 -6.16
CA LEU A 218 20.35 -2.59 -5.21
C LEU A 218 21.64 -3.03 -4.53
N ASP A 219 22.72 -3.19 -5.29
CA ASP A 219 24.04 -3.55 -4.73
C ASP A 219 24.54 -2.49 -3.73
N CYS A 220 24.11 -1.24 -3.90
CA CYS A 220 24.40 -0.14 -2.99
C CYS A 220 23.32 0.10 -1.93
N ASN A 221 22.27 -0.73 -1.85
CA ASN A 221 21.20 -0.58 -0.88
C ASN A 221 21.71 -1.01 0.52
N PRO A 222 21.65 -0.14 1.55
CA PRO A 222 22.12 -0.49 2.90
C PRO A 222 21.22 -1.49 3.64
N PHE A 223 20.00 -1.74 3.16
CA PHE A 223 19.06 -2.65 3.82
C PHE A 223 19.21 -4.10 3.33
N PRO A 224 19.06 -5.09 4.22
CA PRO A 224 19.12 -6.49 3.82
C PRO A 224 17.93 -6.82 2.91
N HIS A 225 18.20 -7.51 1.82
CA HIS A 225 17.18 -8.07 0.93
C HIS A 225 17.67 -9.39 0.33
N ASP A 226 16.72 -10.25 -0.02
CA ASP A 226 17.06 -11.50 -0.70
C ASP A 226 17.60 -11.24 -2.11
N THR A 227 18.30 -12.22 -2.67
CA THR A 227 18.67 -12.16 -4.09
C THR A 227 17.41 -12.26 -4.93
N ILE A 228 17.07 -11.16 -5.60
CA ILE A 228 15.97 -11.13 -6.55
C ILE A 228 16.37 -11.92 -7.82
N GLY A 229 15.48 -12.78 -8.33
CA GLY A 229 15.70 -13.50 -9.58
C GLY A 229 15.28 -12.68 -10.80
N TYR A 230 16.22 -12.23 -11.63
CA TYR A 230 15.98 -11.40 -12.82
C TYR A 230 16.71 -11.91 -14.06
#